data_AF-A0A1Z9JGP2-F1
#
_entry.id   AF-A0A1Z9JGP2-F1
#
_cell.length_a   1.000
_cell.length_b   1.000
_cell.length_c   1.000
_cell.angle_alpha   90.00
_cell.angle_beta   90.00
_cell.angle_gamma   90.00
#
_symmetry.space_group_name_H-M   'P 1'
#
loop_
_entity.id
_entity.type
_entity.pdbx_description
1 polymer ?
#
loop_
_entity_poly.entity_id
_entity_poly.type
_entity_poly.pdbx_seq_one_letter_code
_entity_poly.pdbx_strand_id
1 'polypeptide(L)'
;MPLEIPDALSFFRLSCGRWKSQRSQHHLLHRRAEAGASFIVVEELLKGDPRLAEIAERNNAAAEDIVGGCWVRWSGSMAWDRAGESHEDQTMFGLIPSDDTGRSGLLLRDRGYAEKAPVAGQFRMDAENGLILTTDYEMMSSLERFWFAGTNLRLRTSTVQGLSNNASFCMETRQLDAPEQPPAPSRTGERALAPFGW
;
A
#
# COMPACT_ATOMS: atom_id res chain seq x y z
N MET A 1 -16.13 -14.30 -10.04
CA MET A 1 -15.48 -13.65 -11.19
C MET A 1 -14.37 -12.76 -10.65
N PRO A 2 -13.22 -12.66 -11.34
CA PRO A 2 -12.20 -11.66 -11.01
C PRO A 2 -12.82 -10.26 -11.07
N LEU A 3 -12.27 -9.32 -10.30
CA LEU A 3 -12.66 -7.91 -10.42
C LEU A 3 -12.09 -7.37 -11.74
N GLU A 4 -12.94 -6.74 -12.53
CA GLU A 4 -12.51 -5.99 -13.70
C GLU A 4 -11.87 -4.67 -13.26
N ILE A 5 -10.58 -4.51 -13.54
CA ILE A 5 -9.81 -3.30 -13.25
C ILE A 5 -9.12 -2.90 -14.56
N PRO A 6 -9.61 -1.89 -15.28
CA PRO A 6 -9.20 -1.63 -16.66
C PRO A 6 -7.75 -1.13 -16.75
N ASP A 7 -7.34 -0.26 -15.83
CA ASP A 7 -6.07 0.44 -15.84
C ASP A 7 -5.49 0.66 -14.42
N ALA A 8 -4.25 1.14 -14.35
CA ALA A 8 -3.55 1.31 -13.08
C ALA A 8 -4.15 2.42 -12.21
N LEU A 9 -4.74 3.46 -12.81
CA LEU A 9 -5.41 4.53 -12.08
C LEU A 9 -6.67 4.00 -11.38
N SER A 10 -7.42 3.13 -12.04
CA SER A 10 -8.56 2.42 -11.48
C SER A 10 -8.15 1.48 -10.34
N PHE A 11 -6.98 0.84 -10.44
CA PHE A 11 -6.39 0.06 -9.35
C PHE A 11 -6.07 0.95 -8.13
N PHE A 12 -5.51 2.14 -8.36
CA PHE A 12 -5.23 3.13 -7.31
C PHE A 12 -6.52 3.62 -6.64
N ARG A 13 -7.56 3.93 -7.43
CA ARG A 13 -8.88 4.31 -6.92
C ARG A 13 -9.51 3.21 -6.07
N LEU A 14 -9.46 1.96 -6.54
CA LEU A 14 -9.94 0.82 -5.75
C LEU A 14 -9.13 0.64 -4.46
N SER A 15 -7.86 1.04 -4.45
CA SER A 15 -6.99 1.02 -3.28
C SER A 15 -7.30 2.10 -2.25
N CYS A 16 -7.99 3.19 -2.61
CA CYS A 16 -8.34 4.27 -1.70
C CYS A 16 -9.21 3.78 -0.53
N GLY A 17 -8.98 4.32 0.66
CA GLY A 17 -9.67 3.96 1.90
C GLY A 17 -8.72 3.50 3.00
N ARG A 18 -9.30 2.87 4.02
CA ARG A 18 -8.62 2.44 5.25
C ARG A 18 -8.43 0.93 5.25
N TRP A 19 -7.26 0.46 5.64
CA TRP A 19 -6.89 -0.95 5.58
C TRP A 19 -6.17 -1.39 6.85
N LYS A 20 -6.46 -2.61 7.32
CA LYS A 20 -5.61 -3.33 8.27
C LYS A 20 -4.75 -4.31 7.48
N SER A 21 -3.45 -4.21 7.64
CA SER A 21 -2.45 -5.03 6.96
C SER A 21 -1.81 -6.00 7.95
N GLN A 22 -1.75 -7.27 7.58
CA GLN A 22 -0.95 -8.30 8.23
C GLN A 22 0.17 -8.68 7.28
N ARG A 23 1.41 -8.58 7.74
CA ARG A 23 2.61 -8.83 6.93
C ARG A 23 3.43 -9.96 7.54
N SER A 24 3.91 -10.86 6.68
CA SER A 24 4.99 -11.79 7.00
C SER A 24 6.18 -11.44 6.12
N GLN A 25 7.34 -11.19 6.74
CA GLN A 25 8.60 -10.91 6.06
C GLN A 25 9.60 -12.00 6.34
N HIS A 26 10.24 -12.52 5.29
CA HIS A 26 11.25 -13.56 5.33
C HIS A 26 12.61 -12.96 4.97
N HIS A 27 13.55 -13.06 5.89
CA HIS A 27 14.95 -12.71 5.71
C HIS A 27 15.71 -13.94 5.22
N LEU A 28 15.95 -14.05 3.91
CA LEU A 28 16.40 -15.29 3.28
C LEU A 28 17.80 -15.70 3.74
N LEU A 29 18.72 -14.73 3.88
CA LEU A 29 20.08 -14.97 4.36
C LEU A 29 20.11 -15.48 5.82
N HIS A 30 19.17 -15.00 6.65
CA HIS A 30 19.11 -15.33 8.07
C HIS A 30 18.14 -16.48 8.38
N ARG A 31 17.36 -16.93 7.39
CA ARG A 31 16.29 -17.94 7.54
C ARG A 31 15.33 -17.61 8.68
N ARG A 32 15.00 -16.32 8.82
CA ARG A 32 14.06 -15.80 9.83
C ARG A 32 12.81 -15.27 9.19
N ALA A 33 11.70 -15.38 9.91
CA ALA A 33 10.43 -14.78 9.53
C ALA A 33 9.93 -13.88 10.65
N GLU A 34 9.41 -12.71 10.28
CA GLU A 34 8.86 -11.73 11.19
C GLU A 34 7.43 -11.40 10.77
N ALA A 35 6.52 -11.39 11.75
CA ALA A 35 5.16 -10.94 11.54
C ALA A 35 5.03 -9.49 11.99
N GLY A 36 4.25 -8.69 11.26
CA GLY A 36 3.93 -7.33 11.61
C GLY A 36 2.50 -6.99 11.25
N ALA A 37 1.93 -6.01 11.95
CA ALA A 37 0.65 -5.43 11.60
C ALA A 37 0.82 -3.93 11.33
N SER A 38 0.06 -3.41 10.37
CA SER A 38 -0.02 -1.98 10.15
C SER A 38 -1.43 -1.54 9.81
N PHE A 39 -1.71 -0.28 10.10
CA PHE A 39 -2.89 0.42 9.62
C PHE A 39 -2.47 1.31 8.45
N ILE A 40 -3.20 1.24 7.32
CA ILE A 40 -2.86 1.95 6.09
C ILE A 40 -4.05 2.82 5.68
N VAL A 41 -3.80 4.07 5.34
CA VAL A 41 -4.77 5.00 4.75
C VAL A 41 -4.27 5.37 3.36
N VAL A 42 -5.13 5.23 2.36
CA VAL A 42 -4.85 5.59 0.97
C VAL A 42 -5.86 6.64 0.52
N GLU A 43 -5.36 7.77 0.04
CA GLU A 43 -6.17 8.88 -0.48
C GLU A 43 -5.86 9.09 -1.97
N GLU A 44 -6.86 9.41 -2.77
CA GLU A 44 -6.68 9.68 -4.20
C GLU A 44 -6.00 11.03 -4.40
N LEU A 45 -5.07 11.09 -5.36
CA LEU A 45 -4.54 12.33 -5.91
C LEU A 45 -5.06 12.49 -7.33
N LEU A 46 -5.92 13.48 -7.54
CA LEU A 46 -6.49 13.76 -8.87
C LEU A 46 -5.45 14.42 -9.78
N LYS A 47 -5.61 14.25 -11.09
CA LYS A 47 -4.80 14.98 -12.07
C LYS A 47 -4.83 16.49 -11.78
N GLY A 48 -3.66 17.11 -11.76
CA GLY A 48 -3.50 18.53 -11.43
C GLY A 48 -3.41 18.84 -9.93
N ASP A 49 -3.44 17.85 -9.04
CA ASP A 49 -3.15 18.07 -7.62
C ASP A 49 -1.72 18.65 -7.47
N PRO A 50 -1.53 19.76 -6.71
CA PRO A 50 -0.22 20.38 -6.53
C PRO A 50 0.87 19.43 -6.04
N ARG A 51 0.51 18.42 -5.24
CA ARG A 51 1.46 17.41 -4.74
C ARG A 51 2.02 16.53 -5.86
N LEU A 52 1.24 16.30 -6.93
CA LEU A 52 1.73 15.56 -8.10
C LEU A 52 2.73 16.40 -8.90
N ALA A 53 2.56 17.72 -8.96
CA ALA A 53 3.53 18.61 -9.59
C ALA A 53 4.88 18.58 -8.87
N GLU A 54 4.88 18.59 -7.53
CA GLU A 54 6.12 18.45 -6.73
C GLU A 54 6.85 17.12 -7.00
N ILE A 55 6.11 16.03 -7.16
CA ILE A 55 6.70 14.71 -7.47
C ILE A 55 7.26 14.71 -8.90
N ALA A 56 6.56 15.30 -9.87
CA ALA A 56 7.02 15.42 -11.24
C ALA A 56 8.36 16.16 -11.32
N GLU A 57 8.47 17.31 -10.64
CA GLU A 57 9.70 18.11 -10.59
C GLU A 57 10.88 17.30 -10.03
N ARG A 58 10.68 16.59 -8.92
CA ARG A 58 11.73 15.75 -8.30
C ARG A 58 12.20 14.61 -9.21
N ASN A 59 11.31 14.09 -10.06
CA ASN A 59 11.61 12.99 -10.97
C ASN A 59 11.95 13.47 -12.39
N ASN A 60 12.16 14.78 -12.60
CA ASN A 60 12.45 15.39 -13.89
C ASN A 60 11.41 14.99 -14.98
N ALA A 61 10.14 15.00 -14.61
CA ALA A 61 9.01 14.66 -15.46
C ALA A 61 8.04 15.86 -15.58
N ALA A 62 7.20 15.84 -16.62
CA ALA A 62 6.18 16.87 -16.82
C ALA A 62 4.93 16.55 -15.98
N ALA A 63 4.40 17.52 -15.24
CA ALA A 63 3.25 17.30 -14.38
C ALA A 63 1.96 16.98 -15.17
N GLU A 64 1.92 17.43 -16.43
CA GLU A 64 0.79 17.25 -17.36
C GLU A 64 0.63 15.80 -17.81
N ASP A 65 1.74 15.04 -17.79
CA ASP A 65 1.80 13.62 -18.16
C ASP A 65 1.24 12.72 -17.05
N ILE A 66 1.13 13.24 -15.82
CA ILE A 66 0.58 12.49 -14.69
C ILE A 66 -0.95 12.40 -14.84
N VAL A 67 -1.48 11.17 -14.87
CA VAL A 67 -2.93 10.91 -14.99
C VAL A 67 -3.66 10.88 -13.65
N GLY A 68 -2.90 10.79 -12.55
CA GLY A 68 -3.39 10.73 -11.19
C GLY A 68 -2.42 9.96 -10.31
N GLY A 69 -2.83 9.70 -9.07
CA GLY A 69 -1.95 9.11 -8.08
C GLY A 69 -2.64 8.77 -6.78
N CYS A 70 -1.84 8.49 -5.75
CA CYS A 70 -2.35 8.30 -4.40
C CYS A 70 -1.35 8.78 -3.35
N TRP A 71 -1.88 9.19 -2.20
CA TRP A 71 -1.12 9.45 -1.00
C TRP A 71 -1.39 8.32 -0.01
N VAL A 72 -0.32 7.70 0.47
CA VAL A 72 -0.38 6.54 1.35
C VAL A 72 0.28 6.89 2.67
N ARG A 73 -0.45 6.67 3.76
CA ARG A 73 0.05 6.76 5.13
C ARG A 73 -0.05 5.41 5.80
N TRP A 74 0.93 5.05 6.62
CA TRP A 74 0.84 3.85 7.43
C TRP A 74 1.37 4.08 8.84
N SER A 75 0.78 3.36 9.79
CA SER A 75 1.30 3.23 11.16
C SER A 75 1.48 1.74 11.46
N GLY A 76 2.71 1.36 11.81
CA GLY A 76 3.03 0.00 12.24
C GLY A 76 3.00 -0.11 13.77
N SER A 77 2.65 -1.30 14.27
CA SER A 77 3.08 -1.74 15.59
C SER A 77 3.87 -3.03 15.46
N MET A 78 5.09 -3.06 16.00
CA MET A 78 5.85 -4.29 16.16
C MET A 78 5.54 -4.91 17.53
N ALA A 79 5.63 -6.24 17.63
CA ALA A 79 5.36 -6.98 18.87
C ALA A 79 6.31 -6.63 20.04
N TRP A 80 7.37 -5.86 19.76
CA TRP A 80 8.36 -5.40 20.74
C TRP A 80 8.25 -3.90 21.04
N ASP A 81 7.30 -3.19 20.44
CA ASP A 81 7.13 -1.75 20.64
C ASP A 81 6.75 -1.47 22.09
N ARG A 82 7.57 -0.66 22.76
CA ARG A 82 7.18 -0.02 24.02
C ARG A 82 6.03 0.94 23.72
N ALA A 83 5.08 1.04 24.64
CA ALA A 83 3.98 2.01 24.55
C ALA A 83 4.53 3.42 24.29
N GLY A 84 4.34 3.94 23.06
CA GLY A 84 4.76 5.29 22.67
C GLY A 84 5.59 5.41 21.38
N GLU A 85 6.14 4.32 20.84
CA GLU A 85 6.85 4.35 19.54
C GLU A 85 5.84 4.17 18.40
N SER A 86 5.40 5.28 17.79
CA SER A 86 4.54 5.24 16.59
C SER A 86 5.44 5.29 15.34
N HIS A 87 5.54 4.17 14.61
CA HIS A 87 6.20 4.12 13.32
C HIS A 87 5.24 4.59 12.22
N GLU A 88 5.01 5.90 12.18
CA GLU A 88 4.20 6.55 11.14
C GLU A 88 5.09 7.07 10.02
N ASP A 89 4.76 6.70 8.80
CA ASP A 89 5.41 7.26 7.62
C ASP A 89 4.40 7.35 6.47
N GLN A 90 4.81 8.05 5.42
CA GLN A 90 3.97 8.38 4.30
C GLN A 90 4.75 8.46 3.00
N THR A 91 4.07 8.22 1.89
CA THR A 91 4.61 8.41 0.55
C THR A 91 3.50 8.79 -0.41
N MET A 92 3.88 9.44 -1.50
CA MET A 92 2.99 9.79 -2.58
C MET A 92 3.44 9.15 -3.87
N PHE A 93 2.47 8.79 -4.70
CA PHE A 93 2.67 8.16 -5.99
C PHE A 93 1.99 8.97 -7.09
N GLY A 94 2.67 9.11 -8.23
CA GLY A 94 2.09 9.60 -9.49
C GLY A 94 2.27 8.57 -10.60
N LEU A 95 1.29 8.45 -11.49
CA LEU A 95 1.33 7.55 -12.63
C LEU A 95 1.48 8.33 -13.94
N ILE A 96 2.47 7.95 -14.76
CA ILE A 96 2.61 8.39 -16.15
C ILE A 96 2.50 7.15 -17.05
N PRO A 97 1.35 6.93 -17.72
CA PRO A 97 1.19 5.81 -18.65
C PRO A 97 2.09 5.90 -19.87
N SER A 98 2.53 4.74 -20.38
CA SER A 98 3.27 4.63 -21.64
C SER A 98 2.38 4.72 -22.88
N ASP A 99 1.08 4.47 -22.72
CA ASP A 99 0.10 4.39 -23.80
C ASP A 99 -1.33 4.61 -23.27
N ASP A 100 -2.29 4.67 -24.20
CA ASP A 100 -3.71 4.92 -23.93
C ASP A 100 -4.40 3.80 -23.13
N THR A 101 -3.78 2.61 -22.97
CA THR A 101 -4.37 1.54 -22.15
C THR A 101 -4.25 1.83 -20.67
N GLY A 102 -3.29 2.67 -20.25
CA GLY A 102 -3.06 2.96 -18.84
C GLY A 102 -2.56 1.77 -18.01
N ARG A 103 -2.14 0.67 -18.65
CA ARG A 103 -1.73 -0.58 -17.97
C ARG A 103 -0.23 -0.70 -17.76
N SER A 104 0.60 0.19 -18.28
CA SER A 104 2.02 0.26 -17.98
C SER A 104 2.54 1.68 -18.07
N GLY A 105 3.70 1.93 -17.47
CA GLY A 105 4.35 3.24 -17.52
C GLY A 105 5.29 3.49 -16.35
N LEU A 106 5.51 4.76 -16.05
CA LEU A 106 6.37 5.21 -14.96
C LEU A 106 5.56 5.44 -13.68
N LEU A 107 6.14 4.99 -12.57
CA LEU A 107 5.66 5.25 -11.22
C LEU A 107 6.58 6.27 -10.56
N LEU A 108 6.10 7.50 -10.42
CA LEU A 108 6.83 8.53 -9.71
C LEU A 108 6.56 8.41 -8.20
N ARG A 109 7.61 8.58 -7.39
CA ARG A 109 7.52 8.61 -5.92
C ARG A 109 8.18 9.88 -5.38
N ASP A 110 7.70 10.34 -4.23
CA ASP A 110 8.29 11.46 -3.49
C ASP A 110 9.57 11.07 -2.72
N ARG A 111 9.75 9.77 -2.43
CA ARG A 111 10.91 9.18 -1.73
C ARG A 111 11.24 7.78 -2.29
N GLY A 112 12.52 7.45 -2.40
CA GLY A 112 12.99 6.08 -2.67
C GLY A 112 12.94 5.18 -1.42
N TYR A 113 12.93 3.85 -1.60
CA TYR A 113 12.89 2.87 -0.51
C TYR A 113 14.21 2.77 0.26
N ALA A 114 15.37 2.90 -0.42
CA ALA A 114 16.69 2.86 0.22
C ALA A 114 17.51 4.14 0.05
N GLU A 115 17.25 4.93 -0.99
CA GLU A 115 18.03 6.11 -1.29
C GLU A 115 17.16 7.37 -1.33
N LYS A 116 17.75 8.49 -0.88
CA LYS A 116 17.09 9.80 -0.91
C LYS A 116 16.95 10.34 -2.34
N ALA A 117 17.71 9.81 -3.29
CA ALA A 117 17.57 10.17 -4.70
C ALA A 117 16.26 9.57 -5.26
N PRO A 118 15.41 10.37 -5.93
CA PRO A 118 14.22 9.87 -6.57
C PRO A 118 14.60 8.93 -7.72
N VAL A 119 14.22 7.67 -7.59
CA VAL A 119 14.28 6.68 -8.66
C VAL A 119 12.86 6.44 -9.12
N ALA A 120 12.55 6.87 -10.35
CA ALA A 120 11.27 6.55 -10.97
C ALA A 120 11.17 5.03 -11.11
N GLY A 121 10.11 4.46 -10.55
CA GLY A 121 9.78 3.06 -10.73
C GLY A 121 9.05 2.82 -12.06
N GLN A 122 8.78 1.56 -12.34
CA GLN A 122 7.87 1.16 -13.41
C GLN A 122 6.64 0.51 -12.80
N PHE A 123 5.48 0.74 -13.42
CA PHE A 123 4.28 -0.04 -13.13
C PHE A 123 3.85 -0.81 -14.38
N ARG A 124 3.22 -1.96 -14.15
CA ARG A 124 2.55 -2.76 -15.18
C ARG A 124 1.40 -3.54 -14.56
N MET A 125 0.29 -3.70 -15.26
CA MET A 125 -0.75 -4.65 -14.92
C MET A 125 -0.54 -5.97 -15.66
N ASP A 126 -0.69 -7.09 -14.96
CA ASP A 126 -0.69 -8.42 -15.57
C ASP A 126 -2.05 -8.77 -16.18
N ALA A 127 -2.16 -9.97 -16.77
CA ALA A 127 -3.39 -10.44 -17.41
C ALA A 127 -4.53 -10.73 -16.41
N GLU A 128 -4.23 -10.82 -15.11
CA GLU A 128 -5.18 -11.08 -14.03
C GLU A 128 -5.54 -9.80 -13.27
N ASN A 129 -5.26 -8.62 -13.85
CA ASN A 129 -5.47 -7.30 -13.24
C ASN A 129 -4.64 -7.04 -11.97
N GLY A 130 -3.58 -7.82 -11.75
CA GLY A 130 -2.59 -7.55 -10.70
C GLY A 130 -1.66 -6.40 -11.10
N LEU A 131 -1.44 -5.47 -10.19
CA LEU A 131 -0.52 -4.35 -10.36
C LEU A 131 0.88 -4.76 -9.90
N ILE A 132 1.86 -4.67 -10.79
CA ILE A 132 3.27 -4.95 -10.53
C ILE A 132 4.02 -3.62 -10.54
N LEU A 133 4.75 -3.35 -9.46
CA LEU A 133 5.64 -2.21 -9.30
C LEU A 133 7.07 -2.71 -9.25
N THR A 134 7.96 -2.11 -10.03
CA THR A 134 9.39 -2.43 -10.03
C THR A 134 10.19 -1.15 -9.78
N THR A 135 11.25 -1.24 -8.99
CA THR A 135 12.17 -0.12 -8.77
C THR A 135 13.58 -0.67 -8.65
N ASP A 136 14.45 -0.25 -9.56
CA ASP A 136 15.86 -0.66 -9.60
C ASP A 136 16.75 0.47 -9.09
N TYR A 137 17.48 0.20 -8.03
CA TYR A 137 18.56 1.04 -7.50
C TYR A 137 19.90 0.49 -7.99
N GLU A 138 20.99 1.22 -7.75
CA GLU A 138 22.33 0.81 -8.19
C GLU A 138 22.72 -0.59 -7.68
N MET A 139 22.41 -0.89 -6.42
CA MET A 139 22.84 -2.12 -5.74
C MET A 139 21.69 -3.02 -5.27
N MET A 140 20.45 -2.66 -5.57
CA MET A 140 19.28 -3.47 -5.19
C MET A 140 18.10 -3.23 -6.12
N SER A 141 17.23 -4.23 -6.25
CA SER A 141 15.95 -4.09 -6.94
C SER A 141 14.81 -4.49 -6.02
N SER A 142 13.68 -3.82 -6.21
CA SER A 142 12.42 -4.12 -5.54
C SER A 142 11.36 -4.47 -6.57
N LEU A 143 10.64 -5.55 -6.33
CA LEU A 143 9.46 -5.94 -7.07
C LEU A 143 8.31 -6.14 -6.10
N GLU A 144 7.18 -5.48 -6.35
CA GLU A 144 5.95 -5.64 -5.58
C GLU A 144 4.82 -6.03 -6.54
N ARG A 145 4.02 -7.04 -6.19
CA ARG A 145 2.78 -7.36 -6.90
C ARG A 145 1.61 -7.23 -5.93
N PHE A 146 0.63 -6.43 -6.32
CA PHE A 146 -0.64 -6.23 -5.63
C PHE A 146 -1.77 -6.82 -6.45
N TRP A 147 -2.76 -7.40 -5.79
CA TRP A 147 -4.01 -7.81 -6.45
C TRP A 147 -5.16 -7.83 -5.45
N PHE A 148 -6.38 -7.78 -5.97
CA PHE A 148 -7.59 -7.86 -5.14
C PHE A 148 -8.20 -9.26 -5.22
N ALA A 149 -8.31 -9.93 -4.07
CA ALA A 149 -9.08 -11.18 -3.92
C ALA A 149 -10.57 -10.90 -3.59
N GLY A 150 -10.97 -9.64 -3.67
CA GLY A 150 -12.30 -9.10 -3.42
C GLY A 150 -12.19 -7.58 -3.23
N THR A 151 -13.30 -6.84 -3.27
CA THR A 151 -13.28 -5.36 -3.17
C THR A 151 -12.72 -4.85 -1.83
N ASN A 152 -12.73 -5.72 -0.81
CA ASN A 152 -12.30 -5.44 0.56
C ASN A 152 -11.10 -6.28 1.01
N LEU A 153 -10.47 -7.02 0.09
CA LEU A 153 -9.29 -7.83 0.38
C LEU A 153 -8.23 -7.62 -0.70
N ARG A 154 -7.18 -6.89 -0.34
CA ARG A 154 -5.98 -6.69 -1.18
C ARG A 154 -4.86 -7.57 -0.66
N LEU A 155 -4.19 -8.25 -1.56
CA LEU A 155 -3.03 -9.07 -1.25
C LEU A 155 -1.81 -8.45 -1.92
N ARG A 156 -0.67 -8.63 -1.28
CA ARG A 156 0.61 -8.18 -1.83
C ARG A 156 1.73 -9.16 -1.56
N THR A 157 2.56 -9.35 -2.57
CA THR A 157 3.87 -9.98 -2.43
C THR A 157 4.95 -9.00 -2.81
N SER A 158 6.08 -9.04 -2.14
CA SER A 158 7.25 -8.27 -2.55
C SER A 158 8.54 -9.05 -2.39
N THR A 159 9.53 -8.70 -3.21
CA THR A 159 10.91 -9.15 -3.09
C THR A 159 11.84 -7.96 -3.20
N VAL A 160 12.83 -7.92 -2.32
CA VAL A 160 14.00 -7.06 -2.46
C VAL A 160 15.19 -7.97 -2.71
N GLN A 161 15.97 -7.67 -3.75
CA GLN A 161 17.14 -8.44 -4.16
C GLN A 161 18.37 -7.54 -4.23
N GLY A 162 19.54 -8.05 -3.90
CA GLY A 162 20.82 -7.32 -3.92
C GLY A 162 21.49 -7.30 -2.54
N LEU A 163 21.70 -6.11 -1.98
CA LEU A 163 22.30 -5.92 -0.64
C LEU A 163 21.52 -6.62 0.49
N SER A 164 20.20 -6.74 0.32
CA SER A 164 19.32 -7.49 1.20
C SER A 164 18.43 -8.39 0.35
N ASN A 165 18.22 -9.62 0.81
CA ASN A 165 17.37 -10.59 0.13
C ASN A 165 16.19 -10.93 1.03
N ASN A 166 15.09 -10.23 0.80
CA ASN A 166 13.87 -10.37 1.57
C ASN A 166 12.69 -10.71 0.66
N ALA A 167 11.76 -11.52 1.16
CA ALA A 167 10.47 -11.74 0.55
C ALA A 167 9.37 -11.42 1.57
N SER A 168 8.31 -10.75 1.16
CA SER A 168 7.18 -10.45 2.03
C SER A 168 5.85 -10.85 1.41
N PHE A 169 4.90 -11.23 2.26
CA PHE A 169 3.49 -11.40 1.92
C PHE A 169 2.64 -10.54 2.85
N CYS A 170 1.68 -9.81 2.30
CA CYS A 170 0.74 -8.99 3.05
C CYS A 170 -0.71 -9.35 2.70
N MET A 171 -1.54 -9.44 3.72
CA MET A 171 -2.98 -9.54 3.61
C MET A 171 -3.60 -8.25 4.16
N GLU A 172 -4.31 -7.52 3.33
CA GLU A 172 -4.83 -6.19 3.65
C GLU A 172 -6.36 -6.21 3.55
N THR A 173 -7.04 -6.09 4.69
CA THR A 173 -8.51 -6.07 4.77
C THR A 173 -9.02 -4.65 4.91
N ARG A 174 -9.98 -4.26 4.07
CA ARG A 174 -10.58 -2.92 4.13
C ARG A 174 -11.37 -2.76 5.43
N GLN A 175 -11.17 -1.63 6.08
CA GLN A 175 -12.00 -1.21 7.19
C GLN A 175 -13.27 -0.58 6.61
N LEU A 176 -14.38 -1.30 6.74
CA LEU A 176 -15.71 -0.77 6.45
C LEU A 176 -16.16 0.00 7.69
N ASP A 177 -16.75 1.17 7.49
CA ASP A 177 -17.44 1.84 8.59
C ASP A 177 -18.51 0.89 9.11
N ALA A 178 -18.59 0.73 10.44
CA ALA A 178 -19.67 -0.02 11.03
C ALA A 178 -20.98 0.71 10.64
N PRO A 179 -22.06 -0.01 10.26
CA PRO A 179 -23.37 0.63 10.24
C PRO A 179 -23.58 1.27 11.61
N GLU A 180 -24.03 2.53 11.61
CA GLU A 180 -24.32 3.30 12.81
C GLU A 180 -25.06 2.40 13.81
N GLN A 181 -24.37 2.02 14.88
CA GLN A 181 -24.94 1.11 15.85
C GLN A 181 -26.10 1.87 16.51
N PRO A 182 -27.35 1.40 16.41
CA PRO A 182 -28.46 2.09 17.06
C PRO A 182 -28.11 2.26 18.54
N PRO A 183 -28.45 3.41 19.15
CA PRO A 183 -28.01 3.73 20.51
C PRO A 183 -28.31 2.54 21.42
N ALA A 184 -27.26 2.03 22.08
CA ALA A 184 -27.39 0.90 22.97
C ALA A 184 -28.49 1.23 24.00
N PRO A 185 -29.48 0.34 24.21
CA PRO A 185 -30.43 0.55 25.28
C PRO A 185 -29.65 0.69 26.58
N SER A 186 -29.97 1.74 27.34
CA SER A 186 -29.39 2.00 28.65
C SER A 186 -29.45 0.72 29.48
N ARG A 187 -28.29 0.10 29.73
CA ARG A 187 -28.18 -1.06 30.62
C ARG A 187 -28.43 -0.59 32.05
N THR A 188 -29.68 -0.62 32.48
CA THR A 188 -29.99 -0.80 33.90
C THR A 188 -29.39 -2.13 34.33
N GLY A 189 -28.65 -2.08 35.43
CA GLY A 189 -27.65 -3.08 35.77
C GLY A 189 -28.19 -4.49 35.89
N GLU A 190 -27.59 -5.40 35.15
CA GLU A 190 -27.45 -6.80 35.54
C GLU A 190 -26.07 -7.28 35.09
N ARG A 191 -25.33 -7.80 36.07
CA ARG A 191 -23.93 -8.21 35.95
C ARG A 191 -23.90 -9.54 35.19
N ALA A 192 -23.85 -9.49 33.86
CA ALA A 192 -23.66 -10.68 33.04
C ALA A 192 -22.21 -11.17 33.21
N LEU A 193 -22.08 -12.32 33.87
CA LEU A 193 -20.84 -13.09 33.99
C LEU A 193 -20.39 -13.54 32.59
N ALA A 194 -19.16 -13.22 32.19
CA ALA A 194 -18.56 -13.75 30.98
C ALA A 194 -18.35 -15.27 31.13
N PRO A 195 -18.77 -16.12 30.17
CA PRO A 195 -18.71 -17.57 30.34
C PRO A 195 -17.32 -18.16 30.15
N PHE A 196 -16.31 -17.39 29.77
CA PHE A 196 -14.95 -17.90 29.65
C PHE A 196 -13.94 -16.85 30.11
N GLY A 197 -13.58 -16.97 31.39
CA GLY A 197 -12.38 -16.37 31.93
C GLY A 197 -11.16 -17.20 31.51
N TRP A 198 -10.35 -16.59 30.65
CA TRP A 198 -8.88 -16.60 30.65
C TRP A 198 -8.44 -15.21 30.18
#